data_AF-A0A9X7Z6A8-F1
#
_entry.id   AF-A0A9X7Z6A8-F1
#
_cell.length_a   1.000
_cell.length_b   1.000
_cell.length_c   1.000
_cell.angle_alpha   90.00
_cell.angle_beta   90.00
_cell.angle_gamma   90.00
#
_symmetry.space_group_name_H-M   'P 1'
#
loop_
_entity.id
_entity.type
_entity.pdbx_description
1 polymer ?
#
loop_
_entity_poly.entity_id
_entity_poly.type
_entity_poly.pdbx_seq_one_letter_code
_entity_poly.pdbx_strand_id
1 'polypeptide(L)'
;MQGSLLAIIAAVLILVLLLIWMNILMVRRSRKNQADQADVRQVSEATEQKTTTEAPPVENGARSAMNTEGLQGVSSVVEQTDSDAPSRPETTGRRRTRASQVEETVTEAATTARSQTPAPSLEDKPTVREDESHAVEVVQSRYQSRQAQGKKVFDRNPLPYFLHGASVPEFDSDEWHDVFVRLSGDPSVMGWVAFHNDTAGASDREYEHSFLEVLRTYKRSVSSLQREVGLSHVLETSVVGEEGKIWFLTGNQDHWFALFVDRKADVHEIAKPFMSLLLSSD
;
A
#
# COMPACT_ATOMS: atom_id res chain seq x y z
N MET A 1 -48.25 -29.21 -0.71
CA MET A 1 -47.24 -28.19 -1.07
C MET A 1 -46.26 -27.87 0.06
N GLN A 2 -46.70 -27.68 1.32
CA GLN A 2 -45.81 -27.34 2.45
C GLN A 2 -44.54 -28.21 2.61
N GLY A 3 -44.61 -29.53 2.36
CA GLY A 3 -43.44 -30.43 2.47
C GLY A 3 -42.29 -30.12 1.50
N SER A 4 -42.56 -29.54 0.33
CA SER A 4 -41.52 -29.16 -0.64
C SER A 4 -40.71 -27.95 -0.16
N LEU A 5 -41.38 -26.97 0.48
CA LEU A 5 -40.74 -25.77 0.99
C LEU A 5 -39.81 -26.08 2.18
N LEU A 6 -40.23 -26.99 3.07
CA LEU A 6 -39.37 -27.50 4.16
C LEU A 6 -38.12 -28.23 3.63
N ALA A 7 -38.26 -29.05 2.58
CA ALA A 7 -37.12 -29.75 1.97
C ALA A 7 -36.09 -28.77 1.37
N ILE A 8 -36.55 -27.69 0.72
CA ILE A 8 -35.67 -26.65 0.16
C ILE A 8 -34.92 -25.91 1.28
N ILE A 9 -35.61 -25.50 2.35
CA ILE A 9 -34.98 -24.82 3.49
C ILE A 9 -33.92 -25.72 4.15
N ALA A 10 -34.21 -27.01 4.34
CA ALA A 10 -33.26 -27.97 4.88
C ALA A 10 -32.00 -28.10 4.00
N ALA A 11 -32.17 -28.18 2.66
CA ALA A 11 -31.05 -28.25 1.73
C ALA A 11 -30.17 -26.99 1.77
N VAL A 12 -30.78 -25.79 1.86
CA VAL A 12 -30.04 -24.51 1.99
C VAL A 12 -29.27 -24.45 3.30
N LEU A 13 -29.87 -24.86 4.44
CA LEU A 13 -29.19 -24.89 5.73
C LEU A 13 -27.98 -25.85 5.75
N ILE A 14 -28.11 -27.03 5.14
CA ILE A 14 -26.99 -27.98 4.99
C ILE A 14 -25.86 -27.36 4.16
N LEU A 15 -26.19 -26.67 3.06
CA LEU A 15 -25.20 -26.02 2.21
C LEU A 15 -24.47 -24.88 2.93
N VAL A 16 -25.17 -24.06 3.71
CA VAL A 16 -24.57 -23.02 4.55
C VAL A 16 -23.63 -23.61 5.61
N LEU A 17 -24.04 -24.70 6.29
CA LEU A 17 -23.20 -25.39 7.27
C LEU A 17 -21.91 -25.96 6.64
N LEU A 18 -22.00 -26.53 5.43
CA LEU A 18 -20.83 -27.01 4.69
C LEU A 18 -19.87 -25.89 4.31
N LEU A 19 -20.38 -24.72 3.88
CA LEU A 19 -19.55 -23.55 3.58
C LEU A 19 -18.81 -23.02 4.82
N ILE A 20 -19.51 -22.92 5.97
CA ILE A 20 -18.90 -22.51 7.24
C ILE A 20 -17.80 -23.50 7.64
N TRP A 21 -18.06 -24.80 7.56
CA TRP A 21 -17.10 -25.85 7.90
C TRP A 21 -15.87 -25.83 6.97
N MET A 22 -16.07 -25.65 5.67
CA MET A 22 -14.97 -25.54 4.69
C MET A 22 -14.10 -24.30 4.96
N ASN A 23 -14.70 -23.16 5.30
CA ASN A 23 -13.97 -21.95 5.65
C ASN A 23 -13.13 -22.13 6.93
N ILE A 24 -13.69 -22.75 7.97
CA ILE A 24 -12.95 -23.11 9.20
C ILE A 24 -11.76 -24.05 8.89
N LEU A 25 -11.93 -25.01 7.97
CA LEU A 25 -10.83 -25.88 7.54
C LEU A 25 -9.75 -25.14 6.75
N MET A 26 -10.10 -24.21 5.85
CA MET A 26 -9.12 -23.37 5.15
C MET A 26 -8.27 -22.57 6.14
N VAL A 27 -8.92 -21.87 7.10
CA VAL A 27 -8.22 -21.07 8.13
C VAL A 27 -7.35 -21.94 9.04
N ARG A 28 -7.79 -23.17 9.37
CA ARG A 28 -6.95 -24.13 10.11
C ARG A 28 -5.77 -24.64 9.29
N ARG A 29 -5.93 -24.84 7.98
CA ARG A 29 -4.85 -25.31 7.10
C ARG A 29 -3.81 -24.22 6.84
N SER A 30 -4.22 -22.96 6.62
CA SER A 30 -3.26 -21.86 6.44
C SER A 30 -2.38 -21.64 7.67
N ARG A 31 -2.95 -21.72 8.88
CA ARG A 31 -2.19 -21.61 10.14
C ARG A 31 -1.17 -22.74 10.33
N LYS A 32 -1.48 -23.97 9.92
CA LYS A 32 -0.50 -25.08 9.94
C LYS A 32 0.65 -24.82 8.98
N ASN A 33 0.33 -24.51 7.72
CA ASN A 33 1.34 -24.21 6.71
C ASN A 33 2.26 -23.04 7.11
N GLN A 34 1.75 -22.04 7.84
CA GLN A 34 2.57 -20.94 8.38
C GLN A 34 3.50 -21.38 9.52
N ALA A 35 3.07 -22.28 10.40
CA ALA A 35 3.92 -22.83 11.45
C ALA A 35 5.07 -23.66 10.86
N ASP A 36 4.76 -24.54 9.91
CA ASP A 36 5.76 -25.38 9.22
C ASP A 36 6.80 -24.51 8.46
N GLN A 37 6.38 -23.37 7.91
CA GLN A 37 7.25 -22.45 7.17
C GLN A 37 8.11 -21.56 8.09
N ALA A 38 7.70 -21.33 9.34
CA ALA A 38 8.48 -20.59 10.32
C ALA A 38 9.68 -21.42 10.84
N ASP A 39 9.46 -22.72 11.08
CA ASP A 39 10.47 -23.65 11.58
C ASP A 39 11.63 -23.83 10.57
N VAL A 40 11.28 -23.99 9.28
CA VAL A 40 12.28 -24.09 8.19
C VAL A 40 13.18 -22.86 8.09
N ARG A 41 12.68 -21.64 8.35
CA ARG A 41 13.50 -20.42 8.29
C ARG A 41 14.53 -20.34 9.42
N GLN A 42 14.19 -20.79 10.63
CA GLN A 42 15.14 -20.77 11.75
C GLN A 42 16.33 -21.72 11.55
N VAL A 43 16.12 -22.85 10.85
CA VAL A 43 17.21 -23.79 10.52
C VAL A 43 18.18 -23.22 9.47
N SER A 44 17.68 -22.43 8.51
CA SER A 44 18.54 -21.78 7.51
C SER A 44 19.42 -20.68 8.12
N GLU A 45 18.86 -19.81 8.96
CA GLU A 45 19.62 -18.70 9.59
C GLU A 45 20.72 -19.20 10.55
N ALA A 46 20.50 -20.34 11.20
CA ALA A 46 21.51 -20.96 12.08
C ALA A 46 22.75 -21.52 11.35
N THR A 47 22.71 -21.64 10.02
CA THR A 47 23.80 -22.27 9.22
C THR A 47 24.80 -21.25 8.67
N GLU A 48 24.41 -19.99 8.44
CA GLU A 48 25.30 -18.98 7.83
C GLU A 48 26.26 -18.27 8.82
N GLN A 49 26.05 -18.37 10.13
CA GLN A 49 26.87 -17.66 11.12
C GLN A 49 28.24 -18.31 11.47
N LYS A 50 28.65 -19.39 10.78
CA LYS A 50 29.89 -20.13 11.09
C LYS A 50 31.00 -20.05 10.02
N THR A 51 31.13 -18.93 9.32
CA THR A 51 32.38 -18.64 8.56
C THR A 51 32.69 -17.14 8.51
N THR A 52 33.26 -16.60 9.58
CA THR A 52 34.03 -15.35 9.53
C THR A 52 35.28 -15.54 10.38
N THR A 53 36.31 -16.10 9.76
CA THR A 53 37.63 -16.25 10.37
C THR A 53 38.30 -14.88 10.45
N GLU A 54 38.63 -14.51 11.68
CA GLU A 54 39.38 -13.32 12.08
C GLU A 54 40.72 -13.18 11.32
N ALA A 55 40.95 -12.01 10.72
CA ALA A 55 42.21 -11.68 10.06
C ALA A 55 43.10 -10.83 11.00
N PRO A 56 44.37 -11.20 11.22
CA PRO A 56 45.25 -10.49 12.16
C PRO A 56 45.77 -9.15 11.60
N PRO A 57 46.18 -8.20 12.46
CA PRO A 57 46.69 -6.90 12.04
C PRO A 57 48.10 -6.99 11.43
N VAL A 58 48.34 -6.24 10.37
CA VAL A 58 49.67 -6.12 9.73
C VAL A 58 50.48 -5.02 10.45
N GLU A 59 51.43 -5.44 11.29
CA GLU A 59 52.46 -4.54 11.82
C GLU A 59 53.76 -4.71 11.02
N ASN A 60 54.39 -3.58 10.67
CA ASN A 60 55.56 -3.57 9.78
C ASN A 60 56.87 -3.77 10.55
N GLY A 61 57.65 -4.78 10.14
CA GLY A 61 59.08 -4.59 9.94
C GLY A 61 60.07 -5.47 10.71
N ALA A 62 61.05 -5.95 9.95
CA ALA A 62 62.44 -6.27 10.34
C ALA A 62 62.75 -7.65 10.98
N ARG A 63 63.29 -8.52 10.09
CA ARG A 63 64.53 -9.35 10.23
C ARG A 63 64.41 -10.88 10.38
N SER A 64 65.41 -11.52 9.74
CA SER A 64 66.01 -12.83 10.02
C SER A 64 65.27 -14.12 9.65
N ALA A 65 65.42 -14.49 8.37
CA ALA A 65 66.22 -15.65 7.92
C ALA A 65 66.05 -17.07 8.52
N MET A 66 66.05 -18.02 7.57
CA MET A 66 66.56 -19.41 7.60
C MET A 66 65.66 -20.56 8.08
N ASN A 67 65.72 -21.64 7.27
CA ASN A 67 65.52 -23.07 7.56
C ASN A 67 64.09 -23.59 7.79
N THR A 68 63.72 -24.85 7.47
CA THR A 68 64.24 -25.90 6.54
C THR A 68 63.11 -26.95 6.37
N GLU A 69 63.05 -27.61 5.19
CA GLU A 69 62.38 -28.90 4.82
C GLU A 69 61.23 -29.53 5.67
N GLY A 70 60.18 -30.03 4.99
CA GLY A 70 59.17 -30.92 5.58
C GLY A 70 58.25 -31.58 4.53
N LEU A 71 58.24 -32.91 4.47
CA LEU A 71 57.61 -33.74 3.42
C LEU A 71 56.21 -34.30 3.78
N GLN A 72 55.49 -34.77 2.74
CA GLN A 72 54.54 -35.92 2.69
C GLN A 72 53.04 -35.82 3.08
N GLY A 73 52.22 -36.59 2.32
CA GLY A 73 50.82 -37.00 2.60
C GLY A 73 49.77 -36.32 1.68
N VAL A 74 49.37 -36.78 0.48
CA VAL A 74 48.89 -38.08 -0.06
C VAL A 74 47.39 -38.39 0.17
N SER A 75 46.63 -38.35 -0.93
CA SER A 75 45.38 -39.08 -1.32
C SER A 75 44.13 -39.14 -0.43
N SER A 76 43.00 -38.68 -1.00
CA SER A 76 41.90 -39.53 -1.53
C SER A 76 40.93 -38.64 -2.36
N VAL A 77 40.65 -38.92 -3.64
CA VAL A 77 39.76 -39.94 -4.23
C VAL A 77 38.27 -39.61 -4.11
N VAL A 78 37.77 -39.00 -5.19
CA VAL A 78 36.57 -39.37 -5.99
C VAL A 78 35.28 -39.74 -5.26
N GLU A 79 34.22 -38.97 -5.52
CA GLU A 79 32.97 -39.55 -6.03
C GLU A 79 32.36 -38.67 -7.13
N GLN A 80 31.98 -39.30 -8.24
CA GLN A 80 31.40 -38.69 -9.44
C GLN A 80 30.04 -39.34 -9.65
N THR A 81 28.98 -38.54 -9.84
CA THR A 81 27.69 -39.06 -10.27
C THR A 81 27.02 -38.09 -11.23
N ASP A 82 27.22 -38.35 -12.52
CA ASP A 82 26.35 -37.87 -13.58
C ASP A 82 24.92 -38.41 -13.38
N SER A 83 23.90 -37.61 -13.73
CA SER A 83 22.55 -38.11 -13.96
C SER A 83 21.78 -37.21 -14.92
N ASP A 84 21.84 -37.64 -16.18
CA ASP A 84 20.98 -37.36 -17.33
C ASP A 84 19.66 -36.59 -17.10
N ALA A 85 19.48 -35.58 -17.95
CA ALA A 85 18.17 -35.26 -18.52
C ALA A 85 17.80 -36.36 -19.55
N PRO A 86 16.52 -36.70 -19.81
CA PRO A 86 15.66 -35.75 -20.54
C PRO A 86 14.15 -35.86 -20.28
N SER A 87 13.38 -34.84 -20.71
CA SER A 87 12.32 -34.98 -21.72
C SER A 87 11.24 -33.89 -21.62
N ARG A 88 11.09 -33.17 -22.73
CA ARG A 88 9.97 -32.28 -23.06
C ARG A 88 8.79 -33.13 -23.58
N PRO A 89 7.53 -32.75 -23.31
CA PRO A 89 6.50 -32.96 -24.33
C PRO A 89 5.92 -31.62 -24.78
N GLU A 90 5.89 -31.43 -26.10
CA GLU A 90 5.15 -30.36 -26.75
C GLU A 90 3.65 -30.68 -26.70
N THR A 91 2.79 -29.67 -26.49
CA THR A 91 1.35 -29.81 -26.75
C THR A 91 0.86 -28.66 -27.62
N THR A 92 0.53 -29.01 -28.86
CA THR A 92 -0.08 -28.14 -29.87
C THR A 92 -1.57 -27.93 -29.57
N GLY A 93 -2.02 -26.66 -29.54
CA GLY A 93 -3.26 -26.27 -28.85
C GLY A 93 -4.24 -25.34 -29.59
N ARG A 94 -4.25 -25.34 -30.93
CA ARG A 94 -5.43 -25.02 -31.77
C ARG A 94 -6.18 -23.67 -31.58
N ARG A 95 -5.65 -22.63 -32.25
CA ARG A 95 -6.37 -21.78 -33.24
C ARG A 95 -7.91 -21.71 -33.14
N ARG A 96 -8.46 -20.56 -32.77
CA ARG A 96 -9.86 -20.18 -33.09
C ARG A 96 -9.98 -18.72 -33.54
N THR A 97 -9.72 -18.48 -34.83
CA THR A 97 -10.19 -17.29 -35.56
C THR A 97 -11.70 -17.36 -35.76
N ARG A 98 -12.44 -16.30 -35.44
CA ARG A 98 -13.74 -16.01 -36.07
C ARG A 98 -13.92 -14.49 -36.23
N ALA A 99 -14.10 -14.08 -37.48
CA ALA A 99 -14.48 -12.72 -37.88
C ALA A 99 -16.00 -12.64 -38.12
N SER A 100 -16.47 -11.49 -38.63
CA SER A 100 -17.88 -11.07 -38.87
C SER A 100 -18.57 -10.49 -37.62
N GLN A 101 -19.30 -9.37 -37.66
CA GLN A 101 -19.67 -8.38 -38.70
C GLN A 101 -19.80 -7.01 -37.96
N VAL A 102 -19.47 -5.83 -38.47
CA VAL A 102 -19.91 -5.10 -39.69
C VAL A 102 -21.40 -4.73 -39.70
N GLU A 103 -21.68 -3.54 -39.17
CA GLU A 103 -22.69 -2.52 -39.51
C GLU A 103 -22.15 -1.27 -38.77
N GLU A 104 -21.58 -0.23 -39.37
CA GLU A 104 -21.97 0.59 -40.53
C GLU A 104 -23.37 1.21 -40.38
N THR A 105 -23.41 2.43 -39.83
CA THR A 105 -24.43 3.40 -40.21
C THR A 105 -23.81 4.80 -40.22
N VAL A 106 -23.66 5.34 -41.42
CA VAL A 106 -23.19 6.70 -41.69
C VAL A 106 -24.34 7.69 -41.48
N THR A 107 -24.06 8.85 -40.87
CA THR A 107 -24.75 10.09 -41.25
C THR A 107 -23.84 11.32 -41.08
N GLU A 108 -23.27 11.75 -42.20
CA GLU A 108 -23.06 13.17 -42.57
C GLU A 108 -24.34 14.01 -42.32
N ALA A 109 -24.36 15.34 -42.17
CA ALA A 109 -23.38 16.44 -42.16
C ALA A 109 -23.97 17.58 -41.24
N ALA A 110 -23.44 18.79 -41.02
CA ALA A 110 -22.90 19.75 -41.99
C ALA A 110 -22.36 21.07 -41.35
N THR A 111 -21.49 21.76 -42.12
CA THR A 111 -21.36 23.23 -42.26
C THR A 111 -21.00 24.08 -41.00
N THR A 112 -19.75 24.52 -40.79
CA THR A 112 -18.96 25.61 -41.46
C THR A 112 -19.27 27.06 -41.04
N ALA A 113 -18.34 27.67 -40.28
CA ALA A 113 -17.84 29.07 -40.33
C ALA A 113 -16.74 29.20 -39.25
N ARG A 114 -15.46 29.55 -39.45
CA ARG A 114 -14.70 30.47 -40.34
C ARG A 114 -14.75 31.97 -39.95
N SER A 115 -13.73 32.39 -39.20
CA SER A 115 -13.10 33.73 -39.06
C SER A 115 -11.84 33.48 -38.21
N GLN A 116 -10.56 33.81 -38.49
CA GLN A 116 -9.88 34.84 -39.33
C GLN A 116 -10.30 36.28 -38.94
N THR A 117 -9.45 37.28 -38.64
CA THR A 117 -7.96 37.48 -38.53
C THR A 117 -7.77 38.93 -37.95
N PRO A 118 -6.73 39.37 -37.17
CA PRO A 118 -5.32 38.93 -37.06
C PRO A 118 -4.77 38.85 -35.59
N ALA A 119 -3.44 39.02 -35.41
CA ALA A 119 -2.71 39.33 -34.16
C ALA A 119 -2.08 40.75 -34.19
N PRO A 120 -1.61 41.28 -33.05
CA PRO A 120 -0.23 41.78 -32.91
C PRO A 120 0.42 41.20 -31.61
N SER A 121 1.63 40.64 -31.58
CA SER A 121 2.96 41.14 -31.95
C SER A 121 3.65 42.00 -30.89
N LEU A 122 4.60 41.35 -30.21
CA LEU A 122 5.91 41.83 -29.70
C LEU A 122 6.05 42.67 -28.41
N GLU A 123 7.12 42.28 -27.70
CA GLU A 123 8.03 43.00 -26.78
C GLU A 123 7.87 42.91 -25.25
N ASP A 124 9.00 42.52 -24.63
CA ASP A 124 9.48 42.61 -23.24
C ASP A 124 8.62 42.04 -22.09
N LYS A 125 9.13 41.16 -21.21
CA LYS A 125 10.36 41.37 -20.41
C LYS A 125 10.71 40.13 -19.57
N PRO A 126 11.95 39.63 -19.52
CA PRO A 126 12.35 38.60 -18.56
C PRO A 126 12.57 39.24 -17.18
N THR A 127 11.83 38.81 -16.16
CA THR A 127 12.11 39.18 -14.76
C THR A 127 12.35 37.91 -13.96
N VAL A 128 13.62 37.65 -13.66
CA VAL A 128 14.03 36.61 -12.70
C VAL A 128 13.77 37.12 -11.28
N ARG A 129 13.02 36.33 -10.51
CA ARG A 129 12.96 36.26 -9.04
C ARG A 129 12.70 34.77 -8.77
N GLU A 130 13.61 33.97 -8.23
CA GLU A 130 14.35 34.06 -6.96
C GLU A 130 13.43 34.26 -5.74
N ASP A 131 13.32 33.17 -4.99
CA ASP A 131 12.88 33.00 -3.60
C ASP A 131 11.62 33.73 -3.10
N GLU A 132 10.48 33.05 -3.26
CA GLU A 132 9.42 33.06 -2.23
C GLU A 132 9.36 31.69 -1.56
N SER A 133 10.18 31.53 -0.51
CA SER A 133 9.99 30.46 0.47
C SER A 133 8.69 30.72 1.22
N HIS A 134 7.67 29.89 0.97
CA HIS A 134 6.38 30.01 1.66
C HIS A 134 6.57 29.91 3.18
N ALA A 135 6.40 31.05 3.87
CA ALA A 135 6.45 31.12 5.31
C ALA A 135 5.19 30.47 5.89
N VAL A 136 5.35 29.26 6.43
CA VAL A 136 4.28 28.56 7.15
C VAL A 136 3.92 29.35 8.41
N GLU A 137 2.70 29.88 8.47
CA GLU A 137 2.20 30.60 9.64
C GLU A 137 1.85 29.63 10.79
N VAL A 138 2.84 29.34 11.63
CA VAL A 138 2.71 28.41 12.76
C VAL A 138 2.05 29.10 13.96
N VAL A 139 0.72 29.01 14.06
CA VAL A 139 -0.04 29.43 15.26
C VAL A 139 0.22 28.45 16.42
N GLN A 140 1.15 28.78 17.32
CA GLN A 140 1.52 27.91 18.45
C GLN A 140 0.61 28.08 19.68
N SER A 141 -0.37 27.19 19.86
CA SER A 141 -1.10 27.05 21.13
C SER A 141 -0.36 26.13 22.11
N ARG A 142 -0.10 26.61 23.34
CA ARG A 142 0.60 25.84 24.39
C ARG A 142 -0.33 24.81 25.05
N TYR A 143 -0.12 23.53 24.79
CA TYR A 143 -0.62 22.44 25.64
C TYR A 143 0.46 21.36 25.81
N GLN A 144 0.81 21.04 27.06
CA GLN A 144 1.80 19.99 27.38
C GLN A 144 1.13 18.62 27.43
N SER A 145 1.71 17.64 26.74
CA SER A 145 1.23 16.26 26.69
C SER A 145 1.72 15.42 27.89
N ARG A 146 0.95 14.40 28.23
CA ARG A 146 1.30 13.35 29.20
C ARG A 146 1.15 11.99 28.50
N GLN A 147 2.14 11.62 27.70
CA GLN A 147 2.12 10.37 26.91
C GLN A 147 3.08 9.32 27.49
N ALA A 148 2.61 8.07 27.57
CA ALA A 148 3.32 6.96 28.15
C ALA A 148 3.76 5.96 27.07
N GLN A 149 5.06 5.70 26.98
CA GLN A 149 5.74 4.48 26.50
C GLN A 149 5.25 3.75 25.21
N GLY A 150 4.44 4.39 24.36
CA GLY A 150 4.19 3.93 22.99
C GLY A 150 5.36 4.25 22.05
N LYS A 151 5.43 3.59 20.88
CA LYS A 151 6.33 4.00 19.79
C LYS A 151 6.06 5.48 19.42
N LYS A 152 7.15 6.25 19.22
CA LYS A 152 7.16 7.70 18.89
C LYS A 152 6.30 8.16 17.69
N VAL A 153 5.70 7.24 16.94
CA VAL A 153 4.88 7.56 15.75
C VAL A 153 3.61 8.35 16.10
N PHE A 154 3.12 8.23 17.35
CA PHE A 154 1.85 8.81 17.81
C PHE A 154 1.98 10.03 18.75
N ASP A 155 3.16 10.65 18.87
CA ASP A 155 3.30 11.92 19.61
C ASP A 155 2.48 13.01 18.89
N ARG A 156 1.49 13.62 19.56
CA ARG A 156 0.60 14.61 18.92
C ARG A 156 1.33 15.95 18.71
N ASN A 157 1.36 16.42 17.46
CA ASN A 157 1.91 17.73 17.10
C ASN A 157 0.90 18.84 17.47
N PRO A 158 1.30 19.99 18.05
CA PRO A 158 0.37 21.08 18.40
C PRO A 158 -0.20 21.88 17.22
N LEU A 159 0.24 21.64 15.98
CA LEU A 159 -0.42 22.20 14.79
C LEU A 159 -1.71 21.43 14.47
N PRO A 160 -2.77 22.07 13.94
CA PRO A 160 -4.01 21.38 13.63
C PRO A 160 -3.81 20.34 12.52
N TYR A 161 -3.01 20.65 11.48
CA TYR A 161 -2.59 19.74 10.41
C TYR A 161 -1.54 20.42 9.52
N PHE A 162 -1.02 19.66 8.56
CA PHE A 162 -0.11 20.08 7.50
C PHE A 162 -0.84 19.95 6.15
N LEU A 163 -0.79 21.03 5.36
CA LEU A 163 -1.14 21.00 3.94
C LEU A 163 0.15 20.90 3.13
N HIS A 164 0.23 19.92 2.23
CA HIS A 164 1.33 19.76 1.28
C HIS A 164 1.05 20.61 0.03
N GLY A 165 0.62 21.88 0.26
CA GLY A 165 -0.29 22.67 -0.59
C GLY A 165 0.12 22.99 -2.03
N ALA A 166 1.30 22.55 -2.49
CA ALA A 166 1.64 22.58 -3.92
C ALA A 166 1.11 21.36 -4.70
N SER A 167 0.65 20.29 -4.02
CA SER A 167 0.36 18.99 -4.65
C SER A 167 -1.13 18.70 -4.89
N VAL A 168 -2.04 19.29 -4.10
CA VAL A 168 -3.50 19.03 -4.14
C VAL A 168 -4.25 20.33 -3.78
N PRO A 169 -4.55 21.21 -4.75
CA PRO A 169 -5.26 22.48 -4.51
C PRO A 169 -6.68 22.28 -3.95
N GLU A 170 -7.32 21.14 -4.21
CA GLU A 170 -8.68 20.84 -3.76
C GLU A 170 -8.80 20.86 -2.23
N PHE A 171 -7.73 20.48 -1.52
CA PHE A 171 -7.66 20.45 -0.05
C PHE A 171 -7.48 21.84 0.60
N ASP A 172 -7.40 22.91 -0.20
CA ASP A 172 -7.36 24.31 0.24
C ASP A 172 -8.76 24.96 0.32
N SER A 173 -9.83 24.15 0.30
CA SER A 173 -11.20 24.64 0.46
C SER A 173 -11.67 24.60 1.92
N ASP A 174 -12.53 25.55 2.28
CA ASP A 174 -13.15 25.66 3.62
C ASP A 174 -13.79 24.34 4.08
N GLU A 175 -14.42 23.60 3.17
CA GLU A 175 -15.06 22.32 3.47
C GLU A 175 -14.04 21.25 3.90
N TRP A 176 -12.88 21.16 3.23
CA TRP A 176 -11.81 20.25 3.64
C TRP A 176 -11.12 20.72 4.92
N HIS A 177 -10.93 22.03 5.11
CA HIS A 177 -10.38 22.58 6.35
C HIS A 177 -11.21 22.18 7.58
N ASP A 178 -12.54 22.28 7.51
CA ASP A 178 -13.46 21.87 8.58
C ASP A 178 -13.31 20.38 8.93
N VAL A 179 -13.12 19.53 7.92
CA VAL A 179 -12.85 18.08 8.11
C VAL A 179 -11.52 17.86 8.82
N PHE A 180 -10.46 18.52 8.37
CA PHE A 180 -9.12 18.37 8.95
C PHE A 180 -9.04 18.88 10.40
N VAL A 181 -9.64 20.04 10.70
CA VAL A 181 -9.76 20.56 12.08
C VAL A 181 -10.50 19.55 12.96
N ARG A 182 -11.61 19.00 12.47
CA ARG A 182 -12.43 18.04 13.24
C ARG A 182 -11.69 16.72 13.49
N LEU A 183 -11.01 16.16 12.49
CA LEU A 183 -10.24 14.93 12.62
C LEU A 183 -9.11 15.07 13.64
N SER A 184 -8.39 16.19 13.64
CA SER A 184 -7.32 16.46 14.60
C SER A 184 -7.82 16.82 16.01
N GLY A 185 -9.06 17.30 16.12
CA GLY A 185 -9.73 17.55 17.41
C GLY A 185 -10.30 16.29 18.08
N ASP A 186 -10.52 15.20 17.33
CA ASP A 186 -11.14 13.99 17.88
C ASP A 186 -10.14 13.19 18.75
N PRO A 187 -10.45 12.94 20.04
CA PRO A 187 -9.55 12.21 20.92
C PRO A 187 -9.31 10.75 20.48
N SER A 188 -10.23 10.15 19.73
CA SER A 188 -10.17 8.77 19.24
C SER A 188 -9.32 8.60 17.97
N VAL A 189 -9.00 9.71 17.29
CA VAL A 189 -8.09 9.75 16.13
C VAL A 189 -6.65 9.93 16.64
N MET A 190 -5.78 8.98 16.35
CA MET A 190 -4.35 9.02 16.70
C MET A 190 -3.52 9.75 15.64
N GLY A 191 -4.00 9.79 14.39
CA GLY A 191 -3.47 10.58 13.28
C GLY A 191 -4.22 10.28 11.98
N TRP A 192 -3.89 10.99 10.90
CA TRP A 192 -4.53 10.78 9.59
C TRP A 192 -3.70 11.33 8.43
N VAL A 193 -3.89 10.76 7.23
CA VAL A 193 -3.36 11.27 5.96
C VAL A 193 -4.46 11.27 4.89
N ALA A 194 -4.59 12.39 4.20
CA ALA A 194 -5.45 12.56 3.03
C ALA A 194 -4.60 12.54 1.74
N PHE A 195 -5.04 11.76 0.76
CA PHE A 195 -4.41 11.61 -0.53
C PHE A 195 -5.36 12.03 -1.65
N HIS A 196 -4.79 12.50 -2.76
CA HIS A 196 -5.46 12.65 -4.05
C HIS A 196 -4.50 12.11 -5.12
N ASN A 197 -4.99 11.27 -6.03
CA ASN A 197 -4.15 10.68 -7.09
C ASN A 197 -2.84 10.04 -6.56
N ASP A 198 -2.95 9.23 -5.50
CA ASP A 198 -1.85 8.63 -4.71
C ASP A 198 -0.85 9.62 -4.06
N THR A 199 -0.99 10.93 -4.28
CA THR A 199 -0.14 11.97 -3.68
C THR A 199 -0.71 12.41 -2.34
N ALA A 200 0.14 12.57 -1.32
CA ALA A 200 -0.32 13.03 0.00
C ALA A 200 -0.51 14.55 -0.06
N GLY A 201 -1.74 15.01 0.17
CA GLY A 201 -2.12 16.42 0.09
C GLY A 201 -2.31 17.08 1.45
N ALA A 202 -2.77 16.33 2.47
CA ALA A 202 -2.89 16.82 3.84
C ALA A 202 -2.61 15.71 4.86
N SER A 203 -2.13 16.04 6.06
CA SER A 203 -1.90 15.09 7.16
C SER A 203 -1.84 15.77 8.52
N ASP A 204 -2.15 15.07 9.62
CA ASP A 204 -2.05 15.64 10.98
C ASP A 204 -0.60 15.92 11.41
N ARG A 205 0.36 15.21 10.82
CA ARG A 205 1.80 15.33 11.07
C ARG A 205 2.61 15.10 9.80
N GLU A 206 3.90 15.39 9.86
CA GLU A 206 4.86 14.93 8.86
C GLU A 206 5.09 13.42 9.04
N TYR A 207 4.80 12.64 7.99
CA TYR A 207 4.97 11.18 7.96
C TYR A 207 6.20 10.81 7.12
N GLU A 208 6.93 9.78 7.55
CA GLU A 208 8.06 9.25 6.78
C GLU A 208 7.60 8.79 5.37
N HIS A 209 8.35 9.16 4.34
CA HIS A 209 8.02 8.81 2.95
C HIS A 209 7.90 7.28 2.73
N SER A 210 8.73 6.49 3.41
CA SER A 210 8.69 5.03 3.46
C SER A 210 7.33 4.51 3.94
N PHE A 211 6.74 5.13 4.96
CA PHE A 211 5.43 4.78 5.49
C PHE A 211 4.30 5.16 4.52
N LEU A 212 4.38 6.33 3.88
CA LEU A 212 3.42 6.74 2.85
C LEU A 212 3.43 5.77 1.64
N GLU A 213 4.58 5.25 1.23
CA GLU A 213 4.65 4.21 0.20
C GLU A 213 4.01 2.87 0.61
N VAL A 214 4.06 2.49 1.89
CA VAL A 214 3.33 1.31 2.39
C VAL A 214 1.82 1.52 2.26
N LEU A 215 1.30 2.71 2.62
CA LEU A 215 -0.13 3.03 2.48
C LEU A 215 -0.57 3.01 1.00
N ARG A 216 0.20 3.63 0.10
CA ARG A 216 -0.02 3.61 -1.35
C ARG A 216 -0.03 2.17 -1.90
N THR A 217 0.95 1.36 -1.49
CA THR A 217 1.06 -0.05 -1.92
C THR A 217 -0.13 -0.88 -1.44
N TYR A 218 -0.61 -0.65 -0.22
CA TYR A 218 -1.84 -1.27 0.28
C TYR A 218 -3.07 -0.86 -0.57
N LYS A 219 -3.27 0.44 -0.82
CA LYS A 219 -4.37 0.94 -1.67
C LYS A 219 -4.35 0.34 -3.09
N ARG A 220 -3.18 0.27 -3.73
CA ARG A 220 -3.01 -0.38 -5.05
C ARG A 220 -3.35 -1.87 -5.02
N SER A 221 -3.02 -2.56 -3.92
CA SER A 221 -3.33 -3.98 -3.71
C SER A 221 -4.85 -4.20 -3.56
N VAL A 222 -5.52 -3.40 -2.73
CA VAL A 222 -6.98 -3.41 -2.57
C VAL A 222 -7.69 -3.10 -3.90
N SER A 223 -7.27 -2.06 -4.61
CA SER A 223 -7.83 -1.68 -5.92
C SER A 223 -7.60 -2.75 -7.00
N SER A 224 -6.56 -3.57 -6.88
CA SER A 224 -6.32 -4.69 -7.79
C SER A 224 -7.19 -5.89 -7.44
N LEU A 225 -7.36 -6.21 -6.16
CA LEU A 225 -8.30 -7.23 -5.70
C LEU A 225 -9.76 -6.88 -6.06
N GLN A 226 -10.16 -5.62 -5.90
CA GLN A 226 -11.47 -5.09 -6.32
C GLN A 226 -11.76 -5.41 -7.79
N ARG A 227 -10.81 -5.09 -8.68
CA ARG A 227 -10.92 -5.35 -10.13
C ARG A 227 -11.02 -6.84 -10.45
N GLU A 228 -10.19 -7.66 -9.80
CA GLU A 228 -10.17 -9.12 -9.99
C GLU A 228 -11.48 -9.79 -9.55
N VAL A 229 -12.09 -9.30 -8.46
CA VAL A 229 -13.38 -9.80 -7.93
C VAL A 229 -14.59 -9.20 -8.68
N GLY A 230 -14.38 -8.17 -9.51
CA GLY A 230 -15.46 -7.50 -10.23
C GLY A 230 -16.35 -6.60 -9.34
N LEU A 231 -15.81 -6.11 -8.22
CA LEU A 231 -16.51 -5.14 -7.37
C LEU A 231 -16.48 -3.76 -8.01
N SER A 232 -17.63 -3.10 -8.15
CA SER A 232 -17.72 -1.76 -8.75
C SER A 232 -16.92 -0.74 -7.96
N HIS A 233 -17.16 -0.64 -6.65
CA HIS A 233 -16.44 0.24 -5.73
C HIS A 233 -16.16 -0.46 -4.40
N VAL A 234 -14.96 -0.22 -3.86
CA VAL A 234 -14.66 -0.44 -2.45
C VAL A 234 -14.59 0.95 -1.82
N LEU A 235 -15.47 1.25 -0.87
CA LEU A 235 -15.49 2.54 -0.16
C LEU A 235 -14.62 2.52 1.09
N GLU A 236 -14.47 1.35 1.71
CA GLU A 236 -13.92 1.22 3.06
C GLU A 236 -13.12 -0.09 3.18
N THR A 237 -11.91 -0.02 3.75
CA THR A 237 -11.17 -1.20 4.23
C THR A 237 -10.48 -0.90 5.55
N SER A 238 -10.23 -1.92 6.37
CA SER A 238 -9.57 -1.73 7.66
C SER A 238 -8.53 -2.81 7.96
N VAL A 239 -7.44 -2.40 8.61
CA VAL A 239 -6.42 -3.27 9.21
C VAL A 239 -6.50 -3.09 10.72
N VAL A 240 -6.79 -4.18 11.44
CA VAL A 240 -6.96 -4.15 12.91
C VAL A 240 -5.72 -4.77 13.56
N GLY A 241 -5.04 -3.99 14.40
CA GLY A 241 -3.94 -4.43 15.25
C GLY A 241 -4.35 -4.54 16.73
N GLU A 242 -3.39 -4.88 17.59
CA GLU A 242 -3.62 -4.89 19.04
C GLU A 242 -3.68 -3.47 19.61
N GLU A 243 -2.82 -2.58 19.11
CA GLU A 243 -2.65 -1.18 19.54
C GLU A 243 -3.72 -0.23 18.98
N GLY A 244 -4.38 -0.57 17.86
CA GLY A 244 -5.32 0.33 17.18
C GLY A 244 -5.84 -0.25 15.86
N LYS A 245 -6.48 0.61 15.04
CA LYS A 245 -6.92 0.28 13.69
C LYS A 245 -6.36 1.30 12.70
N ILE A 246 -6.13 0.85 11.47
CA ILE A 246 -5.94 1.69 10.29
C ILE A 246 -7.19 1.52 9.43
N TRP A 247 -7.94 2.58 9.18
CA TRP A 247 -9.10 2.55 8.29
C TRP A 247 -8.79 3.37 7.04
N PHE A 248 -8.94 2.76 5.88
CA PHE A 248 -8.81 3.39 4.58
C PHE A 248 -10.20 3.72 4.02
N LEU A 249 -10.46 4.99 3.71
CA LEU A 249 -11.70 5.46 3.08
C LEU A 249 -11.38 5.94 1.66
N THR A 250 -12.11 5.45 0.67
CA THR A 250 -11.90 5.73 -0.75
C THR A 250 -13.14 6.40 -1.35
N GLY A 251 -12.96 7.63 -1.84
CA GLY A 251 -14.00 8.43 -2.48
C GLY A 251 -14.07 8.26 -4.00
N ASN A 252 -14.92 9.06 -4.65
CA ASN A 252 -15.17 8.99 -6.09
C ASN A 252 -14.13 9.73 -6.96
N GLN A 253 -13.50 10.80 -6.45
CA GLN A 253 -12.61 11.71 -7.19
C GLN A 253 -11.11 11.44 -6.92
N ASP A 254 -10.70 10.18 -6.91
CA ASP A 254 -9.32 9.73 -6.55
C ASP A 254 -8.80 10.16 -5.16
N HIS A 255 -9.66 10.81 -4.36
CA HIS A 255 -9.42 11.13 -2.96
C HIS A 255 -9.53 9.89 -2.09
N TRP A 256 -8.58 9.69 -1.18
CA TRP A 256 -8.65 8.65 -0.16
C TRP A 256 -7.93 9.02 1.12
N PHE A 257 -8.42 8.52 2.24
CA PHE A 257 -7.88 8.76 3.57
C PHE A 257 -7.29 7.48 4.15
N ALA A 258 -6.24 7.62 4.93
CA ALA A 258 -5.81 6.64 5.93
C ALA A 258 -5.97 7.25 7.32
N LEU A 259 -6.88 6.72 8.13
CA LEU A 259 -7.11 7.14 9.52
C LEU A 259 -6.48 6.13 10.48
N PHE A 260 -5.70 6.63 11.44
CA PHE A 260 -5.16 5.85 12.54
C PHE A 260 -5.99 6.14 13.79
N VAL A 261 -6.64 5.12 14.35
CA VAL A 261 -7.70 5.31 15.35
C VAL A 261 -7.62 4.27 16.47
N ASP A 262 -8.09 4.63 17.67
CA ASP A 262 -8.15 3.71 18.81
C ASP A 262 -8.95 2.44 18.44
N ARG A 263 -8.51 1.29 18.95
CA ARG A 263 -9.19 0.00 18.79
C ARG A 263 -10.66 0.04 19.22
N LYS A 264 -11.05 0.91 20.14
CA LYS A 264 -12.42 1.10 20.65
C LYS A 264 -13.21 2.18 19.91
N ALA A 265 -12.59 2.96 19.03
CA ALA A 265 -13.27 3.99 18.26
C ALA A 265 -14.37 3.39 17.36
N ASP A 266 -15.55 4.01 17.33
CA ASP A 266 -16.52 3.83 16.25
C ASP A 266 -16.23 4.85 15.16
N VAL A 267 -15.59 4.35 14.10
CA VAL A 267 -15.08 5.19 13.03
C VAL A 267 -16.18 5.51 12.01
N HIS A 268 -17.35 4.87 12.05
CA HIS A 268 -18.51 5.35 11.29
C HIS A 268 -18.98 6.71 11.82
N GLU A 269 -18.97 6.92 13.14
CA GLU A 269 -19.28 8.23 13.74
C GLU A 269 -18.23 9.28 13.39
N ILE A 270 -16.95 8.89 13.35
CA ILE A 270 -15.84 9.76 12.92
C ILE A 270 -15.95 10.12 11.43
N ALA A 271 -16.27 9.15 10.56
CA ALA A 271 -16.29 9.32 9.11
C ALA A 271 -17.53 10.06 8.58
N LYS A 272 -18.69 9.85 9.22
CA LYS A 272 -19.98 10.43 8.82
C LYS A 272 -19.98 11.91 8.37
N PRO A 273 -19.23 12.85 9.00
CA PRO A 273 -19.23 14.26 8.62
C PRO A 273 -18.60 14.55 7.26
N PHE A 274 -17.69 13.67 6.78
CA PHE A 274 -16.91 13.89 5.55
C PHE A 274 -17.08 12.78 4.51
N MET A 275 -17.84 11.73 4.82
CA MET A 275 -18.31 10.77 3.82
C MET A 275 -19.16 11.43 2.72
N SER A 276 -19.88 12.52 3.02
CA SER A 276 -20.55 13.31 1.98
C SER A 276 -19.56 13.92 0.99
N LEU A 277 -18.48 14.54 1.48
CA LEU A 277 -17.42 15.17 0.67
C LEU A 277 -16.64 14.15 -0.17
N LEU A 278 -16.40 12.95 0.38
CA LEU A 278 -15.75 11.86 -0.35
C LEU A 278 -16.62 11.26 -1.48
N LEU A 279 -17.95 11.39 -1.36
CA LEU A 279 -18.91 10.78 -2.28
C LEU A 279 -19.57 11.78 -3.25
N SER A 280 -19.58 13.07 -2.92
CA SER A 280 -20.11 14.14 -3.77
C SER A 280 -19.25 14.30 -5.01
N SER A 281 -19.72 13.75 -6.13
CA SER A 281 -19.29 14.16 -7.46
C SER A 281 -20.29 15.17 -8.01
N ASP A 282 -19.87 16.42 -8.13
CA ASP A 282 -20.37 17.34 -9.16
C ASP A 282 -19.31 17.44 -10.28
#